data_AF-V5WIJ3-F1
#
_entry.id   AF-V5WIJ3-F1
#
_cell.length_a   1.000
_cell.length_b   1.000
_cell.length_c   1.000
_cell.angle_alpha   90.00
_cell.angle_beta   90.00
_cell.angle_gamma   90.00
#
_symmetry.space_group_name_H-M   'P 1'
#
loop_
_entity.id
_entity.type
_entity.pdbx_description
1 polymer ?
#
loop_
_entity_poly.entity_id
_entity_poly.type
_entity_poly.pdbx_seq_one_letter_code
_entity_poly.pdbx_strand_id
1 'polypeptide(L)'
;MEVEEKDITPPSEAYPKPDRTNTGPRTTDLEIWEPGLTKIKEDGAVLEGFSLEGEIWIEADNVVLRDFVIHGDGIYDPIEETGNFYGIKMSGGTNATFEYGEIRRVLSAGILGSGFTARHLYIHDTGGDGIKVSDGNRTLIEACFIEKLGMRDGAHADAVQMRSGGSDAIFRYNHFYIPGEASSHYPGSPYKANTTFMMTDTERYTDILVEYNWLYGGGFTVYGVPGMSLRGNRFGDEAYYHYGVLTGEVDLWEENVWDETGEIIDF
;
A
#
# COMPACT_ATOMS: atom_id res chain seq x y z
N MET A 1 -3.67 23.45 23.26
CA MET A 1 -3.06 23.62 21.93
C MET A 1 -4.10 23.05 20.99
N GLU A 2 -4.91 23.93 20.39
CA GLU A 2 -6.02 23.55 19.52
C GLU A 2 -5.45 22.86 18.28
N VAL A 3 -5.97 21.68 17.99
CA VAL A 3 -5.71 21.00 16.72
C VAL A 3 -6.54 21.75 15.69
N GLU A 4 -5.88 22.44 14.76
CA GLU A 4 -6.56 23.05 13.61
C GLU A 4 -7.38 21.96 12.91
N GLU A 5 -8.69 22.20 12.76
CA GLU A 5 -9.54 21.52 11.80
C GLU A 5 -8.89 21.67 10.41
N LYS A 6 -8.17 20.63 9.98
CA LYS A 6 -7.68 20.53 8.61
C LYS A 6 -8.90 20.41 7.70
N ASP A 7 -9.05 21.41 6.83
CA ASP A 7 -10.00 21.48 5.73
C ASP A 7 -10.30 20.10 5.14
N ILE A 8 -11.54 19.68 5.38
CA ILE A 8 -12.18 18.44 4.95
C ILE A 8 -12.59 18.67 3.48
N THR A 9 -11.62 18.59 2.57
CA THR A 9 -11.95 18.63 1.14
C THR A 9 -12.11 17.19 0.64
N PRO A 10 -13.25 16.79 0.04
CA PRO A 10 -13.36 15.51 -0.67
C PRO A 10 -12.26 15.40 -1.73
N PRO A 11 -12.04 14.22 -2.38
CA PRO A 11 -11.12 14.12 -3.51
C PRO A 11 -11.43 15.22 -4.52
N SER A 12 -10.63 16.29 -4.47
CA SER A 12 -10.77 17.45 -5.32
C SER A 12 -10.04 17.14 -6.61
N GLU A 13 -10.23 17.95 -7.65
CA GLU A 13 -9.39 17.89 -8.85
C GLU A 13 -7.87 17.90 -8.55
N ALA A 14 -7.45 18.28 -7.33
CA ALA A 14 -6.07 18.23 -6.87
C ALA A 14 -5.52 16.80 -6.62
N TYR A 15 -6.38 15.80 -6.37
CA TYR A 15 -5.97 14.40 -6.18
C TYR A 15 -6.89 13.47 -6.98
N PRO A 16 -6.64 13.28 -8.29
CA PRO A 16 -7.38 12.31 -9.09
C PRO A 16 -7.15 10.89 -8.55
N LYS A 17 -8.13 10.00 -8.79
CA LYS A 17 -8.01 8.57 -8.46
C LYS A 17 -6.68 8.01 -8.98
N PRO A 18 -5.81 7.46 -8.12
CA PRO A 18 -4.55 6.89 -8.58
C PRO A 18 -4.76 5.74 -9.56
N ASP A 19 -4.03 5.77 -10.66
CA ASP A 19 -3.95 4.71 -11.65
C ASP A 19 -2.54 4.67 -12.26
N ARG A 20 -2.34 3.78 -13.25
CA ARG A 20 -1.04 3.61 -13.92
C ARG A 20 -0.54 4.86 -14.65
N THR A 21 -1.38 5.83 -14.92
CA THR A 21 -1.05 7.04 -15.69
C THR A 21 -0.62 8.21 -14.81
N ASN A 22 -0.95 8.18 -13.52
CA ASN A 22 -0.63 9.24 -12.56
C ASN A 22 0.15 8.73 -11.31
N THR A 23 0.60 7.48 -11.33
CA THR A 23 1.51 6.86 -10.35
C THR A 23 2.71 6.21 -11.04
N GLY A 24 3.71 5.83 -10.25
CA GLY A 24 4.95 5.28 -10.77
C GLY A 24 5.96 6.36 -11.18
N PRO A 25 7.06 5.97 -11.84
CA PRO A 25 8.09 6.91 -12.27
C PRO A 25 7.57 7.88 -13.33
N ARG A 26 7.95 9.15 -13.22
CA ARG A 26 7.52 10.21 -14.17
C ARG A 26 8.29 10.18 -15.48
N THR A 27 9.34 9.36 -15.55
CA THR A 27 10.20 9.17 -16.71
C THR A 27 10.46 7.68 -16.91
N THR A 28 10.63 7.29 -18.17
CA THR A 28 11.12 5.96 -18.54
C THR A 28 12.63 5.94 -18.78
N ASP A 29 13.28 7.10 -18.76
CA ASP A 29 14.74 7.25 -18.86
C ASP A 29 15.36 7.12 -17.47
N LEU A 30 15.67 5.88 -17.09
CA LEU A 30 16.18 5.50 -15.77
C LEU A 30 17.57 4.89 -15.90
N GLU A 31 18.46 5.24 -14.98
CA GLU A 31 19.77 4.60 -14.85
C GLU A 31 19.58 3.14 -14.39
N ILE A 32 20.10 2.20 -15.18
CA ILE A 32 20.06 0.79 -14.80
C ILE A 32 21.15 0.54 -13.76
N TRP A 33 20.74 0.13 -12.56
CA TRP A 33 21.65 -0.29 -11.51
C TRP A 33 22.01 -1.76 -11.63
N GLU A 34 23.16 -2.12 -11.06
CA GLU A 34 23.57 -3.52 -10.94
C GLU A 34 22.54 -4.32 -10.12
N PRO A 35 22.13 -5.50 -10.58
CA PRO A 35 21.15 -6.31 -9.88
C PRO A 35 21.58 -6.71 -8.46
N GLY A 36 20.59 -6.90 -7.59
CA GLY A 36 20.76 -7.46 -6.25
C GLY A 36 20.40 -6.50 -5.12
N LEU A 37 21.03 -6.71 -3.97
CA LEU A 37 20.71 -5.97 -2.75
C LEU A 37 21.51 -4.67 -2.67
N THR A 38 20.80 -3.54 -2.68
CA THR A 38 21.36 -2.23 -2.37
C THR A 38 21.08 -1.87 -0.91
N LYS A 39 22.12 -1.52 -0.15
CA LYS A 39 22.00 -1.04 1.24
C LYS A 39 22.31 0.44 1.32
N ILE A 40 21.37 1.22 1.81
CA ILE A 40 21.52 2.67 2.01
C ILE A 40 21.81 2.91 3.50
N LYS A 41 23.00 3.42 3.79
CA LYS A 41 23.55 3.58 5.14
C LYS A 41 23.91 5.03 5.48
N GLU A 42 23.73 5.94 4.53
CA GLU A 42 24.06 7.36 4.70
C GLU A 42 22.78 8.15 4.95
N ASP A 43 22.76 8.89 6.06
CA ASP A 43 21.63 9.76 6.40
C ASP A 43 21.50 10.86 5.35
N GLY A 44 20.26 11.16 4.94
CA GLY A 44 20.00 12.20 3.95
C GLY A 44 20.35 11.80 2.51
N ALA A 45 20.67 10.53 2.25
CA ALA A 45 20.92 10.05 0.89
C ALA A 45 19.71 10.32 -0.02
N VAL A 46 19.97 10.88 -1.21
CA VAL A 46 18.95 11.11 -2.23
C VAL A 46 19.34 10.30 -3.46
N LEU A 47 18.46 9.38 -3.86
CA LEU A 47 18.65 8.49 -5.00
C LEU A 47 17.46 8.69 -5.95
N GLU A 48 17.75 9.10 -7.17
CA GLU A 48 16.74 9.54 -8.13
C GLU A 48 17.02 8.97 -9.52
N GLY A 49 15.98 8.57 -10.24
CA GLY A 49 16.07 8.23 -11.66
C GLY A 49 16.73 6.88 -11.94
N PHE A 50 16.38 5.82 -11.20
CA PHE A 50 17.03 4.51 -11.32
C PHE A 50 16.06 3.35 -11.54
N SER A 51 16.56 2.27 -12.15
CA SER A 51 15.88 0.98 -12.28
C SER A 51 16.77 -0.12 -11.69
N LEU A 52 16.24 -0.88 -10.75
CA LEU A 52 16.94 -1.94 -10.04
C LEU A 52 16.20 -3.27 -10.20
N GLU A 53 16.89 -4.31 -10.66
CA GLU A 53 16.47 -5.71 -10.51
C GLU A 53 16.99 -6.22 -9.15
N GLY A 54 16.19 -6.12 -8.09
CA GLY A 54 16.74 -6.31 -6.75
C GLY A 54 15.86 -5.84 -5.59
N GLU A 55 16.54 -5.52 -4.49
CA GLU A 55 15.94 -4.98 -3.25
C GLU A 55 16.72 -3.77 -2.76
N ILE A 56 16.03 -2.88 -2.06
CA ILE A 56 16.65 -1.80 -1.30
C ILE A 56 16.42 -2.02 0.19
N TRP A 57 17.51 -2.02 0.96
CA TRP A 57 17.45 -1.97 2.42
C TRP A 57 17.92 -0.62 2.91
N ILE A 58 17.07 0.08 3.65
CA ILE A 58 17.38 1.36 4.27
C ILE A 58 17.77 1.11 5.73
N GLU A 59 18.94 1.62 6.10
CA GLU A 59 19.53 1.54 7.43
C GLU A 59 19.88 2.94 7.97
N ALA A 60 19.32 4.01 7.37
CA ALA A 60 19.69 5.41 7.60
C ALA A 60 18.47 6.36 7.63
N ASP A 61 18.62 7.51 8.27
CA ASP A 61 17.57 8.52 8.42
C ASP A 61 17.45 9.42 7.18
N ASN A 62 16.28 10.01 6.96
CA ASN A 62 16.05 11.07 5.96
C ASN A 62 16.38 10.68 4.50
N VAL A 63 16.32 9.39 4.17
CA VAL A 63 16.57 8.90 2.81
C VAL A 63 15.44 9.29 1.86
N VAL A 64 15.77 9.73 0.65
CA VAL A 64 14.81 10.00 -0.42
C VAL A 64 15.08 9.07 -1.60
N LEU A 65 14.05 8.33 -2.00
CA LEU A 65 14.00 7.60 -3.27
C LEU A 65 12.97 8.26 -4.18
N ARG A 66 13.36 8.65 -5.40
CA ARG A 66 12.48 9.33 -6.35
C ARG A 66 12.63 8.78 -7.77
N ASP A 67 11.54 8.73 -8.53
CA ASP A 67 11.55 8.31 -9.95
C ASP A 67 12.32 7.01 -10.13
N PHE A 68 11.78 5.94 -9.55
CA PHE A 68 12.47 4.65 -9.51
C PHE A 68 11.62 3.49 -9.99
N VAL A 69 12.28 2.41 -10.41
CA VAL A 69 11.67 1.10 -10.63
C VAL A 69 12.45 0.07 -9.82
N ILE A 70 11.75 -0.75 -9.04
CA ILE A 70 12.31 -1.93 -8.38
C ILE A 70 11.55 -3.16 -8.90
N HIS A 71 12.28 -4.04 -9.56
CA HIS A 71 11.79 -5.31 -10.06
C HIS A 71 12.34 -6.46 -9.22
N GLY A 72 11.46 -7.15 -8.50
CA GLY A 72 11.87 -8.24 -7.63
C GLY A 72 12.14 -9.56 -8.35
N ASP A 73 11.82 -9.67 -9.64
CA ASP A 73 12.01 -10.89 -10.46
C ASP A 73 11.20 -12.13 -10.02
N GLY A 74 10.26 -11.95 -9.09
CA GLY A 74 9.31 -12.95 -8.67
C GLY A 74 8.38 -13.39 -9.80
N ILE A 75 8.04 -14.67 -9.82
CA ILE A 75 7.16 -15.28 -10.83
C ILE A 75 5.86 -15.77 -10.19
N TYR A 76 4.83 -15.95 -11.02
CA TYR A 76 3.61 -16.64 -10.63
C TYR A 76 3.85 -18.14 -10.71
N ASP A 77 4.36 -18.74 -9.63
CA ASP A 77 4.67 -20.18 -9.58
C ASP A 77 4.30 -20.78 -8.20
N PRO A 78 3.50 -21.86 -8.14
CA PRO A 78 3.14 -22.56 -6.91
C PRO A 78 4.29 -23.39 -6.30
N ILE A 79 5.38 -23.61 -7.02
CA ILE A 79 6.45 -24.57 -6.69
C ILE A 79 7.79 -23.86 -6.47
N GLU A 80 8.06 -22.77 -7.20
CA GLU A 80 9.34 -22.05 -7.13
C GLU A 80 9.21 -20.66 -6.50
N GLU A 81 9.72 -20.52 -5.26
CA GLU A 81 9.90 -19.21 -4.60
C GLU A 81 11.22 -18.58 -5.06
N THR A 82 11.25 -18.06 -6.29
CA THR A 82 12.40 -17.34 -6.83
C THR A 82 12.14 -15.85 -6.89
N GLY A 83 13.18 -15.06 -6.64
CA GLY A 83 13.11 -13.60 -6.66
C GLY A 83 13.47 -12.95 -5.33
N ASN A 84 13.42 -11.64 -5.35
CA ASN A 84 13.72 -10.76 -4.24
C ASN A 84 12.52 -10.66 -3.30
N PHE A 85 12.77 -10.71 -2.00
CA PHE A 85 11.80 -10.80 -0.93
C PHE A 85 11.01 -9.50 -0.72
N TYR A 86 11.66 -8.34 -0.76
CA TYR A 86 11.03 -7.03 -0.60
C TYR A 86 11.40 -6.08 -1.74
N GLY A 87 10.56 -5.08 -2.05
CA GLY A 87 11.03 -3.98 -2.91
C GLY A 87 11.92 -3.04 -2.10
N ILE A 88 11.34 -2.47 -1.04
CA ILE A 88 12.02 -1.64 -0.06
C ILE A 88 11.81 -2.23 1.33
N LYS A 89 12.90 -2.33 2.09
CA LYS A 89 12.85 -2.71 3.51
C LYS A 89 13.54 -1.66 4.36
N MET A 90 12.78 -1.00 5.22
CA MET A 90 13.34 -0.23 6.34
C MET A 90 13.85 -1.23 7.38
N SER A 91 15.17 -1.43 7.42
CA SER A 91 15.85 -2.25 8.45
C SER A 91 16.42 -1.38 9.59
N GLY A 92 16.38 -0.06 9.41
CA GLY A 92 16.71 0.98 10.38
C GLY A 92 16.41 2.35 9.78
N GLY A 93 16.53 3.40 10.59
CA GLY A 93 16.28 4.78 10.18
C GLY A 93 14.79 5.19 10.21
N THR A 94 14.54 6.49 10.11
CA THR A 94 13.20 7.12 10.06
C THR A 94 13.20 8.31 9.11
N ASN A 95 12.01 8.87 8.87
CA ASN A 95 11.76 10.01 7.99
C ASN A 95 12.20 9.77 6.53
N ALA A 96 12.06 8.55 6.03
CA ALA A 96 12.33 8.25 4.62
C ALA A 96 11.18 8.76 3.72
N THR A 97 11.48 9.16 2.49
CA THR A 97 10.49 9.55 1.48
C THR A 97 10.68 8.70 0.23
N PHE A 98 9.60 8.05 -0.22
CA PHE A 98 9.54 7.31 -1.47
C PHE A 98 8.50 7.97 -2.36
N GLU A 99 8.89 8.47 -3.52
CA GLU A 99 7.96 9.17 -4.40
C GLU A 99 8.14 8.85 -5.88
N TYR A 100 7.02 8.74 -6.60
CA TYR A 100 7.00 8.44 -8.03
C TYR A 100 7.81 7.18 -8.37
N GLY A 101 7.50 6.07 -7.70
CA GLY A 101 8.23 4.82 -7.85
C GLY A 101 7.33 3.66 -8.22
N GLU A 102 7.87 2.69 -8.96
CA GLU A 102 7.21 1.42 -9.24
C GLU A 102 7.90 0.29 -8.49
N ILE A 103 7.13 -0.55 -7.81
CA ILE A 103 7.64 -1.76 -7.16
C ILE A 103 6.80 -2.94 -7.63
N ARG A 104 7.45 -3.92 -8.24
CA ARG A 104 6.72 -5.09 -8.76
C ARG A 104 7.48 -6.38 -8.59
N ARG A 105 6.72 -7.47 -8.54
CA ARG A 105 7.25 -8.84 -8.62
C ARG A 105 8.23 -9.18 -7.51
N VAL A 106 7.93 -8.75 -6.29
CA VAL A 106 8.68 -9.12 -5.07
C VAL A 106 7.95 -10.24 -4.33
N LEU A 107 8.65 -11.13 -3.62
CA LEU A 107 8.05 -12.34 -3.05
C LEU A 107 7.17 -12.11 -1.82
N SER A 108 7.46 -11.09 -1.00
CA SER A 108 6.76 -10.86 0.28
C SER A 108 5.99 -9.57 0.32
N ALA A 109 6.63 -8.41 0.22
CA ALA A 109 5.91 -7.14 0.21
C ALA A 109 6.64 -6.09 -0.61
N GLY A 110 5.88 -5.19 -1.25
CA GLY A 110 6.45 -4.02 -1.92
C GLY A 110 7.31 -3.19 -0.97
N ILE A 111 6.75 -2.87 0.20
CA ILE A 111 7.47 -2.16 1.27
C ILE A 111 7.28 -2.90 2.60
N LEU A 112 8.36 -3.05 3.38
CA LEU A 112 8.29 -3.41 4.80
C LEU A 112 8.99 -2.32 5.64
N GLY A 113 8.28 -1.72 6.59
CA GLY A 113 8.87 -0.72 7.46
C GLY A 113 7.89 0.14 8.26
N SER A 114 8.41 1.17 8.91
CA SER A 114 7.65 2.28 9.51
C SER A 114 8.47 3.57 9.40
N GLY A 115 7.88 4.73 9.70
CA GLY A 115 8.62 5.99 9.72
C GLY A 115 8.92 6.56 8.33
N PHE A 116 8.05 6.30 7.35
CA PHE A 116 8.24 6.77 5.98
C PHE A 116 7.02 7.50 5.44
N THR A 117 7.25 8.33 4.41
CA THR A 117 6.22 8.85 3.52
C THR A 117 6.35 8.15 2.16
N ALA A 118 5.29 7.48 1.71
CA ALA A 118 5.18 6.93 0.37
C ALA A 118 4.14 7.74 -0.41
N ARG A 119 4.49 8.21 -1.61
CA ARG A 119 3.55 8.94 -2.46
C ARG A 119 3.66 8.66 -3.95
N HIS A 120 2.53 8.65 -4.66
CA HIS A 120 2.51 8.37 -6.11
C HIS A 120 3.21 7.06 -6.50
N LEU A 121 3.24 6.09 -5.59
CA LEU A 121 3.85 4.80 -5.88
C LEU A 121 2.87 3.93 -6.66
N TYR A 122 3.40 3.13 -7.57
CA TYR A 122 2.70 2.05 -8.22
C TYR A 122 3.24 0.71 -7.74
N ILE A 123 2.48 0.00 -6.91
CA ILE A 123 2.91 -1.28 -6.32
C ILE A 123 2.00 -2.39 -6.82
N HIS A 124 2.56 -3.38 -7.49
CA HIS A 124 1.72 -4.43 -8.08
C HIS A 124 2.44 -5.74 -8.34
N ASP A 125 1.68 -6.78 -8.63
CA ASP A 125 2.22 -8.12 -8.92
C ASP A 125 3.17 -8.55 -7.81
N THR A 126 2.81 -8.34 -6.54
CA THR A 126 3.60 -8.82 -5.39
C THR A 126 3.20 -10.25 -5.07
N GLY A 127 4.14 -11.05 -4.57
CA GLY A 127 3.91 -12.41 -4.10
C GLY A 127 3.10 -12.45 -2.81
N GLY A 128 3.25 -11.45 -1.95
CA GLY A 128 2.41 -11.20 -0.78
C GLY A 128 1.84 -9.79 -0.84
N ASP A 129 2.01 -9.02 0.23
CA ASP A 129 1.31 -7.75 0.45
C ASP A 129 1.85 -6.59 -0.39
N GLY A 130 1.07 -5.51 -0.50
CA GLY A 130 1.56 -4.26 -1.06
C GLY A 130 2.54 -3.60 -0.11
N ILE A 131 2.06 -3.28 1.10
CA ILE A 131 2.84 -2.61 2.14
C ILE A 131 2.62 -3.29 3.49
N LYS A 132 3.72 -3.60 4.18
CA LYS A 132 3.74 -4.02 5.57
C LYS A 132 4.20 -2.88 6.45
N VAL A 133 3.27 -2.27 7.19
CA VAL A 133 3.58 -1.23 8.17
C VAL A 133 3.87 -1.89 9.51
N SER A 134 5.06 -1.64 10.05
CA SER A 134 5.49 -2.11 11.38
C SER A 134 5.31 -1.01 12.43
N ASP A 135 5.59 -1.30 13.69
CA ASP A 135 5.42 -0.36 14.80
C ASP A 135 6.45 0.78 14.84
N GLY A 136 6.17 1.78 15.67
CA GLY A 136 7.20 2.66 16.23
C GLY A 136 7.38 4.04 15.61
N ASN A 137 6.87 4.34 14.41
CA ASN A 137 7.04 5.66 13.79
C ASN A 137 5.91 6.05 12.83
N ARG A 138 5.64 7.37 12.77
CA ARG A 138 4.65 7.97 11.89
C ARG A 138 4.84 7.55 10.44
N THR A 139 3.79 7.00 9.84
CA THR A 139 3.81 6.54 8.44
C THR A 139 2.70 7.20 7.64
N LEU A 140 3.04 7.78 6.49
CA LEU A 140 2.08 8.39 5.56
C LEU A 140 2.15 7.67 4.22
N ILE A 141 1.02 7.16 3.75
CA ILE A 141 0.87 6.57 2.43
C ILE A 141 -0.21 7.37 1.70
N GLU A 142 0.18 8.08 0.65
CA GLU A 142 -0.74 8.98 -0.06
C GLU A 142 -0.67 8.88 -1.58
N ALA A 143 -1.81 9.00 -2.25
CA ALA A 143 -1.89 9.02 -3.72
C ALA A 143 -1.18 7.84 -4.42
N CYS A 144 -1.08 6.68 -3.78
CA CYS A 144 -0.50 5.48 -4.35
C CYS A 144 -1.55 4.63 -5.05
N PHE A 145 -1.14 3.86 -6.05
CA PHE A 145 -1.95 2.83 -6.67
C PHE A 145 -1.35 1.46 -6.35
N ILE A 146 -2.13 0.61 -5.69
CA ILE A 146 -1.71 -0.74 -5.33
C ILE A 146 -2.70 -1.73 -5.93
N GLU A 147 -2.22 -2.67 -6.75
CA GLU A 147 -3.11 -3.67 -7.36
C GLU A 147 -2.48 -5.04 -7.56
N LYS A 148 -3.31 -6.07 -7.76
CA LYS A 148 -2.88 -7.39 -8.24
C LYS A 148 -1.82 -8.05 -7.34
N LEU A 149 -2.20 -8.35 -6.11
CA LEU A 149 -1.30 -8.88 -5.07
C LEU A 149 -1.56 -10.36 -4.82
N GLY A 150 -0.55 -11.12 -4.39
CA GLY A 150 -0.68 -12.54 -4.11
C GLY A 150 -0.35 -13.42 -5.32
N MET A 151 0.77 -13.17 -6.00
CA MET A 151 1.24 -14.05 -7.09
C MET A 151 1.62 -15.46 -6.65
N ARG A 152 1.87 -15.67 -5.35
CA ARG A 152 2.30 -16.97 -4.82
C ARG A 152 1.10 -17.82 -4.47
N ASP A 153 1.25 -19.14 -4.63
CA ASP A 153 0.24 -20.07 -4.16
C ASP A 153 0.12 -20.04 -2.64
N GLY A 154 -1.10 -20.15 -2.15
CA GLY A 154 -1.41 -19.96 -0.73
C GLY A 154 -1.10 -18.57 -0.19
N ALA A 155 -0.78 -17.58 -1.04
CA ALA A 155 -0.64 -16.22 -0.57
C ALA A 155 -1.96 -15.72 0.02
N HIS A 156 -1.82 -14.85 1.00
CA HIS A 156 -2.91 -14.22 1.73
C HIS A 156 -2.64 -12.73 1.70
N ALA A 157 -2.59 -12.20 0.48
CA ALA A 157 -1.97 -10.91 0.21
C ALA A 157 -2.89 -9.74 0.51
N ASP A 158 -2.42 -8.83 1.34
CA ASP A 158 -3.14 -7.63 1.78
C ASP A 158 -2.57 -6.40 1.07
N ALA A 159 -3.40 -5.42 0.72
CA ALA A 159 -2.86 -4.16 0.19
C ALA A 159 -1.99 -3.46 1.22
N VAL A 160 -2.49 -3.42 2.46
CA VAL A 160 -1.78 -2.97 3.64
C VAL A 160 -1.95 -4.02 4.74
N GLN A 161 -0.84 -4.56 5.22
CA GLN A 161 -0.80 -5.34 6.46
C GLN A 161 -0.13 -4.50 7.55
N MET A 162 -0.86 -4.17 8.61
CA MET A 162 -0.24 -3.64 9.83
C MET A 162 0.21 -4.79 10.74
N ARG A 163 1.45 -4.70 11.21
CA ARG A 163 2.09 -5.67 12.09
C ARG A 163 2.28 -5.06 13.49
N SER A 164 2.05 -5.87 14.52
CA SER A 164 2.45 -5.60 15.91
C SER A 164 1.97 -4.27 16.51
N GLY A 165 0.65 -4.07 16.64
CA GLY A 165 0.10 -2.94 17.42
C GLY A 165 0.43 -1.56 16.81
N GLY A 166 0.18 -1.41 15.51
CA GLY A 166 0.53 -0.21 14.75
C GLY A 166 -0.06 1.08 15.32
N SER A 167 0.68 2.19 15.16
CA SER A 167 0.22 3.53 15.57
C SER A 167 0.67 4.63 14.62
N ASP A 168 -0.05 5.75 14.64
CA ASP A 168 0.26 6.99 13.88
C ASP A 168 0.47 6.72 12.38
N ALA A 169 -0.49 6.04 11.75
CA ALA A 169 -0.46 5.74 10.32
C ALA A 169 -1.62 6.40 9.59
N ILE A 170 -1.32 7.07 8.48
CA ILE A 170 -2.30 7.74 7.64
C ILE A 170 -2.24 7.18 6.23
N PHE A 171 -3.40 6.77 5.73
CA PHE A 171 -3.61 6.30 4.38
C PHE A 171 -4.63 7.23 3.71
N ARG A 172 -4.21 7.99 2.71
CA ARG A 172 -5.12 8.95 2.04
C ARG A 172 -4.99 9.05 0.55
N TYR A 173 -6.11 9.26 -0.14
CA TYR A 173 -6.13 9.45 -1.60
C TYR A 173 -5.54 8.30 -2.40
N ASN A 174 -5.37 7.12 -1.80
CA ASN A 174 -4.82 5.95 -2.49
C ASN A 174 -5.93 5.22 -3.24
N HIS A 175 -5.54 4.48 -4.28
CA HIS A 175 -6.39 3.48 -4.90
C HIS A 175 -5.80 2.10 -4.61
N PHE A 176 -6.56 1.27 -3.91
CA PHE A 176 -6.22 -0.12 -3.67
C PHE A 176 -7.20 -0.98 -4.44
N TYR A 177 -6.69 -1.77 -5.37
CA TYR A 177 -7.49 -2.61 -6.25
C TYR A 177 -7.10 -4.08 -6.07
N ILE A 178 -7.94 -4.82 -5.36
CA ILE A 178 -7.66 -6.17 -4.86
C ILE A 178 -8.59 -7.17 -5.57
N PRO A 179 -8.21 -7.62 -6.79
CA PRO A 179 -9.07 -8.47 -7.60
C PRO A 179 -9.17 -9.89 -7.06
N GLY A 180 -10.39 -10.34 -6.79
CA GLY A 180 -10.70 -11.77 -6.65
C GLY A 180 -11.09 -12.42 -7.98
N GLU A 181 -11.30 -13.75 -7.95
CA GLU A 181 -11.63 -14.55 -9.15
C GLU A 181 -12.88 -14.06 -9.90
N ALA A 182 -13.82 -13.43 -9.20
CA ALA A 182 -15.07 -12.90 -9.76
C ALA A 182 -14.99 -11.41 -10.16
N SER A 183 -13.81 -10.78 -10.10
CA SER A 183 -13.62 -9.41 -10.58
C SER A 183 -13.93 -9.30 -12.08
N SER A 184 -14.64 -8.24 -12.47
CA SER A 184 -15.00 -7.97 -13.87
C SER A 184 -13.82 -7.54 -14.73
N HIS A 185 -12.85 -6.83 -14.15
CA HIS A 185 -11.65 -6.34 -14.84
C HIS A 185 -10.55 -7.42 -14.92
N TYR A 186 -10.55 -8.35 -13.96
CA TYR A 186 -9.62 -9.47 -13.93
C TYR A 186 -10.37 -10.80 -13.71
N PRO A 187 -11.22 -11.22 -14.67
CA PRO A 187 -11.99 -12.44 -14.55
C PRO A 187 -11.05 -13.64 -14.50
N GLY A 188 -11.24 -14.53 -13.51
CA GLY A 188 -10.32 -15.63 -13.27
C GLY A 188 -8.96 -15.16 -12.74
N SER A 189 -8.93 -14.01 -12.07
CA SER A 189 -7.77 -13.45 -11.38
C SER A 189 -6.96 -14.57 -10.71
N PRO A 190 -5.69 -14.77 -11.10
CA PRO A 190 -4.87 -15.83 -10.52
C PRO A 190 -4.39 -15.44 -9.12
N TYR A 191 -4.38 -14.14 -8.80
CA TYR A 191 -3.92 -13.54 -7.56
C TYR A 191 -4.65 -14.06 -6.32
N LYS A 192 -3.88 -14.51 -5.32
CA LYS A 192 -4.35 -14.96 -4.00
C LYS A 192 -4.40 -13.78 -3.03
N ALA A 193 -5.20 -12.79 -3.41
CA ALA A 193 -5.42 -11.60 -2.62
C ALA A 193 -6.42 -11.86 -1.49
N ASN A 194 -6.26 -11.17 -0.36
CA ASN A 194 -7.10 -11.31 0.82
C ASN A 194 -7.89 -10.03 1.13
N THR A 195 -7.24 -8.91 1.48
CA THR A 195 -7.96 -7.68 1.87
C THR A 195 -7.25 -6.41 1.43
N THR A 196 -7.92 -5.27 1.57
CA THR A 196 -7.25 -3.98 1.44
C THR A 196 -6.51 -3.63 2.73
N PHE A 197 -7.15 -3.75 3.89
CA PHE A 197 -6.55 -3.45 5.19
C PHE A 197 -6.66 -4.64 6.14
N MET A 198 -5.51 -5.21 6.51
CA MET A 198 -5.39 -6.26 7.52
C MET A 198 -4.64 -5.78 8.76
N MET A 199 -5.25 -6.03 9.91
CA MET A 199 -4.68 -5.76 11.23
C MET A 199 -4.38 -7.11 11.89
N THR A 200 -3.12 -7.54 11.91
CA THR A 200 -2.78 -8.95 12.20
C THR A 200 -2.51 -9.29 13.65
N ASP A 201 -2.34 -8.30 14.52
CA ASP A 201 -2.07 -8.52 15.94
C ASP A 201 -3.29 -8.22 16.83
N THR A 202 -3.30 -8.85 18.01
CA THR A 202 -4.24 -8.63 19.12
C THR A 202 -3.83 -7.46 20.02
N GLU A 203 -2.65 -6.87 19.77
CA GLU A 203 -2.19 -5.67 20.45
C GLU A 203 -2.98 -4.43 20.00
N ARG A 204 -2.94 -3.39 20.84
CA ARG A 204 -3.76 -2.18 20.64
C ARG A 204 -3.23 -1.34 19.49
N TYR A 205 -4.11 -0.99 18.55
CA TYR A 205 -3.86 0.02 17.54
C TYR A 205 -4.32 1.40 18.05
N THR A 206 -3.63 2.46 17.62
CA THR A 206 -4.00 3.84 17.97
C THR A 206 -3.68 4.80 16.83
N ASP A 207 -4.56 5.75 16.58
CA ASP A 207 -4.35 6.84 15.61
C ASP A 207 -4.09 6.33 14.18
N ILE A 208 -4.88 5.35 13.74
CA ILE A 208 -4.89 4.88 12.36
C ILE A 208 -5.99 5.60 11.60
N LEU A 209 -5.62 6.36 10.57
CA LEU A 209 -6.57 7.11 9.74
C LEU A 209 -6.54 6.60 8.31
N VAL A 210 -7.69 6.14 7.83
CA VAL A 210 -7.92 5.76 6.43
C VAL A 210 -8.95 6.71 5.86
N GLU A 211 -8.52 7.66 5.03
CA GLU A 211 -9.40 8.72 4.52
C GLU A 211 -9.32 8.93 3.01
N TYR A 212 -10.46 9.17 2.37
CA TYR A 212 -10.53 9.56 0.95
C TYR A 212 -9.83 8.61 -0.02
N ASN A 213 -9.77 7.32 0.30
CA ASN A 213 -9.20 6.31 -0.58
C ASN A 213 -10.27 5.66 -1.45
N TRP A 214 -9.86 5.07 -2.55
CA TRP A 214 -10.65 4.12 -3.35
C TRP A 214 -10.28 2.69 -2.92
N LEU A 215 -11.20 2.03 -2.23
CA LEU A 215 -11.02 0.71 -1.62
C LEU A 215 -11.81 -0.35 -2.40
N TYR A 216 -11.11 -1.09 -3.25
CA TYR A 216 -11.72 -2.02 -4.18
C TYR A 216 -11.35 -3.45 -3.79
N GLY A 217 -12.34 -4.19 -3.27
CA GLY A 217 -12.31 -5.63 -3.09
C GLY A 217 -11.60 -6.16 -1.85
N GLY A 218 -11.35 -7.47 -1.89
CA GLY A 218 -10.93 -8.29 -0.76
C GLY A 218 -12.09 -9.15 -0.21
N GLY A 219 -11.78 -10.21 0.54
CA GLY A 219 -12.78 -11.03 1.22
C GLY A 219 -13.70 -10.17 2.09
N PHE A 220 -13.14 -9.61 3.16
CA PHE A 220 -13.58 -8.31 3.67
C PHE A 220 -12.63 -7.24 3.13
N THR A 221 -13.11 -6.04 2.81
CA THR A 221 -12.22 -4.95 2.37
C THR A 221 -11.40 -4.37 3.51
N VAL A 222 -11.99 -4.31 4.70
CA VAL A 222 -11.34 -3.80 5.90
C VAL A 222 -11.57 -4.74 7.07
N TYR A 223 -10.48 -5.14 7.71
CA TYR A 223 -10.50 -5.74 9.05
C TYR A 223 -10.28 -4.64 10.08
N GLY A 224 -11.39 -4.11 10.59
CA GLY A 224 -11.42 -3.01 11.54
C GLY A 224 -10.95 -3.41 12.93
N VAL A 225 -10.29 -2.47 13.61
CA VAL A 225 -9.86 -2.57 15.01
C VAL A 225 -10.10 -1.24 15.75
N PRO A 226 -10.33 -1.26 17.07
CA PRO A 226 -10.31 -0.04 17.87
C PRO A 226 -9.00 0.74 17.66
N GLY A 227 -9.09 2.06 17.62
CA GLY A 227 -7.99 2.96 17.24
C GLY A 227 -7.91 3.28 15.74
N MET A 228 -8.78 2.69 14.92
CA MET A 228 -8.89 2.97 13.49
C MET A 228 -10.10 3.87 13.18
N SER A 229 -9.90 4.85 12.32
CA SER A 229 -10.95 5.73 11.78
C SER A 229 -10.99 5.63 10.26
N LEU A 230 -12.19 5.41 9.71
CA LEU A 230 -12.43 5.39 8.27
C LEU A 230 -13.39 6.50 7.89
N ARG A 231 -12.92 7.43 7.05
CA ARG A 231 -13.76 8.55 6.61
C ARG A 231 -13.65 8.91 5.15
N GLY A 232 -14.77 9.24 4.52
CA GLY A 232 -14.78 9.78 3.15
C GLY A 232 -14.24 8.82 2.09
N ASN A 233 -14.12 7.52 2.38
CA ASN A 233 -13.59 6.55 1.43
C ASN A 233 -14.67 6.12 0.44
N ARG A 234 -14.23 5.71 -0.75
CA ARG A 234 -15.04 5.21 -1.84
C ARG A 234 -14.82 3.72 -2.00
N PHE A 235 -15.87 2.93 -1.89
CA PHE A 235 -15.84 1.48 -2.01
C PHE A 235 -16.38 1.09 -3.38
N GLY A 236 -15.58 0.40 -4.19
CA GLY A 236 -15.98 0.04 -5.54
C GLY A 236 -16.51 -1.37 -5.69
N ASP A 237 -17.73 -1.50 -6.21
CA ASP A 237 -18.46 -2.76 -6.47
C ASP A 237 -17.63 -3.80 -7.27
N GLU A 238 -16.71 -3.31 -8.11
CA GLU A 238 -16.11 -4.09 -9.20
C GLU A 238 -15.00 -5.07 -8.78
N ALA A 239 -14.63 -5.03 -7.51
CA ALA A 239 -13.66 -5.94 -6.93
C ALA A 239 -14.34 -6.77 -5.84
N TYR A 240 -14.38 -8.09 -6.08
CA TYR A 240 -14.80 -9.16 -5.17
C TYR A 240 -14.92 -8.75 -3.69
N TYR A 241 -16.16 -8.55 -3.19
CA TYR A 241 -16.49 -8.46 -1.76
C TYR A 241 -17.06 -9.80 -1.30
N HIS A 242 -16.21 -10.77 -1.00
CA HIS A 242 -16.73 -12.12 -0.68
C HIS A 242 -17.65 -12.13 0.53
N TYR A 243 -17.32 -11.32 1.54
CA TYR A 243 -17.93 -11.33 2.85
C TYR A 243 -18.48 -9.95 3.28
N GLY A 244 -17.96 -8.85 2.72
CA GLY A 244 -18.49 -7.51 2.93
C GLY A 244 -17.41 -6.42 2.94
N VAL A 245 -17.83 -5.20 3.25
CA VAL A 245 -16.91 -4.05 3.30
C VAL A 245 -16.08 -4.02 4.59
N LEU A 246 -16.71 -4.28 5.73
CA LEU A 246 -16.09 -4.19 7.05
C LEU A 246 -16.37 -5.46 7.86
N THR A 247 -15.36 -5.88 8.63
CA THR A 247 -15.52 -6.78 9.78
C THR A 247 -14.75 -6.19 10.97
N GLY A 248 -15.16 -6.51 12.20
CA GLY A 248 -14.58 -5.93 13.41
C GLY A 248 -15.20 -4.58 13.80
N GLU A 249 -14.53 -3.84 14.67
CA GLU A 249 -14.98 -2.56 15.21
C GLU A 249 -13.98 -1.46 14.87
N VAL A 250 -14.44 -0.23 14.66
CA VAL A 250 -13.61 0.95 14.40
C VAL A 250 -14.08 2.11 15.28
N ASP A 251 -13.19 3.05 15.57
CA ASP A 251 -13.53 4.21 16.42
C ASP A 251 -14.43 5.21 15.68
N LEU A 252 -14.28 5.31 14.36
CA LEU A 252 -15.06 6.20 13.51
C LEU A 252 -15.32 5.58 12.14
N TRP A 253 -16.57 5.67 11.70
CA TRP A 253 -17.02 5.37 10.35
C TRP A 253 -17.92 6.50 9.87
N GLU A 254 -17.45 7.33 8.94
CA GLU A 254 -18.20 8.50 8.46
C GLU A 254 -18.02 8.75 6.96
N GLU A 255 -19.06 9.22 6.28
CA GLU A 255 -18.98 9.70 4.89
C GLU A 255 -18.40 8.69 3.88
N ASN A 256 -18.37 7.40 4.22
CA ASN A 256 -17.94 6.34 3.33
C ASN A 256 -19.07 6.03 2.35
N VAL A 257 -18.76 5.94 1.06
CA VAL A 257 -19.75 5.80 0.00
C VAL A 257 -19.37 4.70 -0.98
N TRP A 258 -20.36 4.18 -1.72
CA TRP A 258 -20.11 3.40 -2.93
C TRP A 258 -19.53 4.32 -4.02
N ASP A 259 -18.45 3.91 -4.71
CA ASP A 259 -17.78 4.76 -5.71
C ASP A 259 -18.71 5.04 -6.90
N GLU A 260 -19.49 4.04 -7.30
CA GLU A 260 -20.35 4.06 -8.49
C GLU A 260 -21.61 4.92 -8.29
N THR A 261 -22.22 4.86 -7.10
CA THR A 261 -23.51 5.52 -6.83
C THR A 261 -23.38 6.76 -5.97
N GLY A 262 -22.29 6.88 -5.18
CA GLY A 262 -22.15 7.90 -4.13
C GLY A 262 -23.09 7.70 -2.94
N GLU A 263 -23.79 6.57 -2.86
CA GLU A 263 -24.65 6.25 -1.72
C GLU A 263 -23.81 5.96 -0.48
N ILE A 264 -24.26 6.47 0.67
CA ILE A 264 -23.60 6.26 1.96
C ILE A 264 -23.68 4.78 2.36
N ILE A 265 -22.56 4.29 2.90
CA ILE A 265 -22.45 2.98 3.53
C ILE A 265 -22.50 3.22 5.04
N ASP A 266 -23.50 2.65 5.71
CA ASP A 266 -23.70 2.77 7.16
C ASP A 266 -23.49 1.41 7.86
N PHE A 267 -22.97 1.44 9.11
CA PHE A 267 -22.77 0.28 9.99
C PHE A 267 -23.31 0.54 11.40
#